data_AF-A0A950PS22-F1
#
_entry.id   AF-A0A950PS22-F1
#
_cell.length_a   1.000
_cell.length_b   1.000
_cell.length_c   1.000
_cell.angle_alpha   90.00
_cell.angle_beta   90.00
_cell.angle_gamma   90.00
#
_symmetry.space_group_name_H-M   'P 1'
#
loop_
_entity.id
_entity.type
_entity.pdbx_description
1 polymer ?
#
loop_
_entity_poly.entity_id
_entity_poly.type
_entity_poly.pdbx_seq_one_letter_code
_entity_poly.pdbx_strand_id
1 'polypeptide(L)'
;MSDRDIWPWPELPELVAKQLALIEAEEAEEDEEEGADGERVDLATGEVTEENVTRPWNLPALGDSEFADAVFGWLDDVVMWLNYSYGWQEEQIIPACWQQHQGLACDLAAIAFGRLDAYNPPTPGYAGRWHSDLEDFYRRMITALGDAGRDCRRGAHTRPSEYALKAVQTTIMARR
;
A
#
# COMPACT_ATOMS: atom_id res chain seq x y z
N MET A 1 -18.77 -16.22 19.73
CA MET A 1 -17.41 -16.28 19.18
C MET A 1 -16.67 -17.28 20.02
N SER A 2 -16.23 -18.39 19.44
CA SER A 2 -15.51 -19.42 20.19
C SER A 2 -14.09 -18.91 20.51
N ASP A 3 -13.46 -19.42 21.57
CA ASP A 3 -12.12 -19.03 22.04
C ASP A 3 -10.97 -19.23 21.02
N ARG A 4 -11.26 -19.63 19.78
CA ARG A 4 -10.27 -19.93 18.73
C ARG A 4 -10.60 -19.36 17.35
N ASP A 5 -11.53 -18.41 17.26
CA ASP A 5 -11.90 -17.79 15.99
C ASP A 5 -10.79 -16.79 15.58
N ILE A 6 -9.72 -17.31 14.96
CA ILE A 6 -8.72 -16.48 14.26
C ILE A 6 -9.42 -15.90 13.04
N TRP A 7 -9.58 -14.58 13.02
CA TRP A 7 -10.15 -13.89 11.86
C TRP A 7 -9.25 -14.17 10.64
N PRO A 8 -9.79 -14.67 9.51
CA PRO A 8 -8.98 -14.92 8.32
C PRO A 8 -8.49 -13.60 7.68
N TRP A 9 -7.36 -13.64 6.99
CA TRP A 9 -6.95 -12.49 6.18
C TRP A 9 -8.01 -12.18 5.10
N PRO A 10 -8.34 -10.91 4.83
CA PRO A 10 -9.36 -10.55 3.84
C PRO A 10 -9.04 -11.08 2.45
N GLU A 11 -10.04 -11.65 1.78
CA GLU A 11 -9.91 -12.09 0.39
C GLU A 11 -9.76 -10.88 -0.55
N LEU A 12 -8.92 -11.03 -1.57
CA LEU A 12 -8.74 -10.00 -2.58
C LEU A 12 -10.01 -9.84 -3.42
N PRO A 13 -10.42 -8.60 -3.74
CA PRO A 13 -11.44 -8.37 -4.75
C PRO A 13 -11.00 -8.97 -6.10
N GLU A 14 -11.95 -9.53 -6.85
CA GLU A 14 -11.68 -10.17 -8.14
C GLU A 14 -10.92 -9.25 -9.11
N LEU A 15 -11.28 -7.96 -9.12
CA LEU A 15 -10.63 -6.96 -9.95
C LEU A 15 -9.15 -6.77 -9.59
N VAL A 16 -8.83 -6.77 -8.29
CA VAL A 16 -7.46 -6.64 -7.79
C VAL A 16 -6.66 -7.91 -8.09
N ALA A 17 -7.25 -9.08 -7.86
CA ALA A 17 -6.62 -10.36 -8.18
C ALA A 17 -6.29 -10.49 -9.68
N LYS A 18 -7.20 -10.05 -10.56
CA LYS A 18 -6.97 -10.01 -12.01
C LYS A 18 -5.81 -9.09 -12.38
N GLN A 19 -5.73 -7.91 -11.78
CA GLN A 19 -4.62 -6.99 -12.04
C GLN A 19 -3.26 -7.57 -11.61
N LEU A 20 -3.20 -8.22 -10.45
CA LEU A 20 -1.98 -8.89 -9.99
C LEU A 20 -1.53 -10.00 -10.95
N ALA A 21 -2.47 -10.77 -11.50
CA ALA A 21 -2.15 -11.79 -12.50
C ALA A 21 -1.62 -11.20 -13.81
N LEU A 22 -2.09 -10.01 -14.21
CA LEU A 22 -1.54 -9.29 -15.37
C LEU A 22 -0.10 -8.81 -15.11
N ILE A 23 0.18 -8.32 -13.90
CA ILE A 23 1.54 -7.92 -13.48
C ILE A 23 2.50 -9.11 -13.52
N GLU A 24 2.09 -10.25 -12.97
CA GLU A 24 2.91 -11.47 -12.97
C GLU A 24 3.18 -11.98 -14.39
N ALA A 25 2.19 -11.88 -15.29
CA ALA A 25 2.37 -12.24 -16.70
C ALA A 25 3.34 -11.29 -17.43
N GLU A 26 3.22 -9.98 -17.20
CA GLU A 26 4.15 -8.97 -17.72
C GLU A 26 5.59 -9.23 -17.26
N GLU A 27 5.80 -9.46 -15.97
CA GLU A 27 7.12 -9.76 -15.41
C GLU A 27 7.71 -11.08 -15.96
N ALA A 28 6.88 -12.09 -16.21
CA ALA A 28 7.33 -13.35 -16.81
C ALA A 28 7.76 -13.20 -18.29
N GLU A 29 7.06 -12.36 -19.06
CA GLU A 29 7.45 -12.04 -20.44
C GLU A 29 8.78 -11.26 -20.49
N GLU A 30 9.00 -10.32 -19.56
CA GLU A 30 10.28 -9.57 -19.43
C GLU A 30 11.47 -10.50 -19.10
N ASP A 31 11.30 -11.43 -18.16
CA ASP A 31 12.33 -12.41 -17.79
C ASP A 31 12.71 -13.34 -18.97
N GLU A 32 11.76 -13.68 -19.84
CA GLU A 32 12.00 -14.47 -21.05
C GLU A 32 12.80 -13.69 -22.10
N GLU A 33 12.57 -12.38 -22.23
CA GLU A 33 13.31 -11.51 -23.17
C GLU A 33 14.74 -11.18 -22.69
N GLU A 34 14.96 -10.95 -21.38
CA GLU A 34 16.31 -10.73 -20.82
C GLU A 34 17.21 -11.98 -20.90
N GLY A 35 16.62 -13.17 -21.03
CA GLY A 35 17.32 -14.44 -21.23
C GLY A 35 17.86 -14.66 -22.66
N ALA A 36 17.52 -13.80 -23.63
CA ALA A 36 17.97 -13.87 -25.02
C ALA A 36 19.13 -12.89 -25.27
N ASP A 37 20.32 -13.41 -25.60
CA ASP A 37 21.51 -12.62 -25.94
C ASP A 37 21.38 -11.91 -27.30
N GLY A 38 20.75 -10.73 -27.32
CA GLY A 38 20.63 -9.91 -28.53
C GLY A 38 20.70 -8.42 -28.25
N GLU A 39 21.80 -7.78 -28.66
CA GLU A 39 21.93 -6.32 -28.69
C GLU A 39 20.76 -5.69 -29.47
N ARG A 40 20.00 -4.81 -28.81
CA ARG A 40 18.91 -4.06 -29.43
C ARG A 40 19.30 -2.59 -29.60
N VAL A 41 19.68 -2.23 -30.83
CA VAL A 41 19.57 -0.85 -31.33
C VAL A 41 18.25 -0.75 -32.06
N ASP A 42 17.36 0.13 -31.63
CA ASP A 42 16.32 0.64 -32.52
C ASP A 42 16.10 2.15 -32.31
N LEU A 43 16.44 2.90 -33.35
CA LEU A 43 16.37 4.35 -33.51
C LEU A 43 15.26 4.63 -34.54
N ALA A 44 13.97 4.70 -34.19
CA ALA A 44 12.99 5.16 -35.19
C ALA A 44 11.62 5.68 -34.72
N THR A 45 10.93 5.09 -33.73
CA THR A 45 9.45 5.22 -33.75
C THR A 45 8.79 6.09 -32.69
N GLY A 46 9.41 6.39 -31.54
CA GLY A 46 8.89 7.40 -30.61
C GLY A 46 7.39 7.26 -30.29
N GLU A 47 6.87 6.03 -30.28
CA GLU A 47 5.47 5.71 -30.02
C GLU A 47 5.43 4.79 -28.80
N VAL A 48 4.93 5.31 -27.69
CA VAL A 48 4.71 4.57 -26.44
C VAL A 48 3.26 4.10 -26.48
N THR A 49 3.03 2.80 -26.64
CA THR A 49 1.71 2.20 -26.40
C THR A 49 1.88 0.90 -25.62
N GLU A 50 2.07 1.05 -24.32
CA GLU A 50 1.83 0.01 -23.32
C GLU A 50 0.72 0.52 -22.41
N GLU A 51 -0.37 -0.24 -22.29
CA GLU A 51 -1.33 -0.03 -21.20
C GLU A 51 -0.59 -0.31 -19.89
N ASN A 52 0.01 0.72 -19.30
CA ASN A 52 0.81 0.64 -18.08
C ASN A 52 0.03 -0.10 -16.98
N VAL A 53 0.43 -1.35 -16.71
CA VAL A 53 -0.22 -2.24 -15.75
C VAL A 53 -0.04 -1.62 -14.36
N THR A 54 -1.06 -0.89 -13.92
CA THR A 54 -0.94 -0.06 -12.72
C THR A 54 -0.83 -0.95 -11.49
N ARG A 55 0.32 -0.86 -10.81
CA ARG A 55 0.61 -1.67 -9.62
C ARG A 55 -0.29 -1.23 -8.45
N PRO A 56 -1.10 -2.13 -7.84
CA PRO A 56 -2.14 -1.75 -6.89
C PRO A 56 -1.60 -1.16 -5.56
N TRP A 57 -0.34 -1.43 -5.22
CA TRP A 57 0.33 -0.80 -4.07
C TRP A 57 0.82 0.62 -4.34
N ASN A 58 0.78 1.11 -5.58
CA ASN A 58 1.11 2.50 -5.93
C ASN A 58 -0.15 3.37 -5.90
N LEU A 59 -0.71 3.59 -4.71
CA LEU A 59 -1.99 4.29 -4.52
C LEU A 59 -2.10 5.64 -5.27
N PRO A 60 -1.07 6.52 -5.30
CA PRO A 60 -1.15 7.79 -6.02
C PRO A 60 -1.32 7.63 -7.54
N ALA A 61 -0.90 6.49 -8.11
CA ALA A 61 -1.02 6.22 -9.54
C ALA A 61 -2.39 5.65 -9.95
N LEU A 62 -3.22 5.19 -8.99
CA LEU A 62 -4.52 4.58 -9.28
C LEU A 62 -5.57 5.57 -9.80
N GLY A 63 -5.37 6.87 -9.52
CA GLY A 63 -6.32 7.92 -9.89
C GLY A 63 -7.69 7.75 -9.22
N ASP A 64 -8.72 8.26 -9.89
CA ASP A 64 -10.13 8.12 -9.49
C ASP A 64 -10.79 7.09 -10.42
N SER A 65 -10.75 5.81 -10.00
CA SER A 65 -11.17 4.67 -10.81
C SER A 65 -11.86 3.60 -9.96
N GLU A 66 -12.70 2.77 -10.59
CA GLU A 66 -13.30 1.59 -9.92
C GLU A 66 -12.23 0.65 -9.34
N PHE A 67 -11.06 0.60 -10.00
CA PHE A 67 -9.90 -0.13 -9.49
C PHE A 67 -9.38 0.46 -8.19
N ALA A 68 -9.26 1.79 -8.11
CA ALA A 68 -8.89 2.48 -6.88
C ALA A 68 -9.89 2.16 -5.76
N ASP A 69 -11.20 2.25 -6.03
CA ASP A 69 -12.25 1.95 -5.04
C ASP A 69 -12.14 0.51 -4.51
N ALA A 70 -11.88 -0.46 -5.39
CA ALA A 70 -11.68 -1.85 -5.01
C ALA A 70 -10.43 -2.04 -4.12
N VAL A 71 -9.33 -1.37 -4.44
CA VAL A 71 -8.10 -1.41 -3.63
C VAL A 71 -8.34 -0.76 -2.26
N PHE A 72 -8.91 0.44 -2.21
CA PHE A 72 -9.16 1.15 -0.95
C PHE A 72 -10.16 0.40 -0.06
N GLY A 73 -11.23 -0.17 -0.64
CA GLY A 73 -12.19 -0.98 0.10
C GLY A 73 -11.56 -2.24 0.70
N TRP A 74 -10.71 -2.93 -0.05
CA TRP A 74 -9.96 -4.08 0.50
C TRP A 74 -8.97 -3.66 1.60
N LEU A 75 -8.33 -2.50 1.46
CA LEU A 75 -7.45 -1.97 2.51
C LEU A 75 -8.21 -1.62 3.79
N ASP A 76 -9.48 -1.19 3.72
CA ASP A 76 -10.32 -1.03 4.91
C ASP A 76 -10.52 -2.37 5.64
N ASP A 77 -10.77 -3.46 4.92
CA ASP A 77 -10.86 -4.80 5.50
C ASP A 77 -9.53 -5.26 6.13
N VAL A 78 -8.41 -4.94 5.48
CA VAL A 78 -7.07 -5.21 6.01
C VAL A 78 -6.82 -4.44 7.30
N VAL A 79 -7.21 -3.17 7.37
CA VAL A 79 -7.12 -2.35 8.59
C VAL A 79 -7.94 -2.95 9.72
N MET A 80 -9.16 -3.41 9.45
CA MET A 80 -9.98 -4.10 10.44
C MET A 80 -9.27 -5.35 10.96
N TRP A 81 -8.71 -6.17 10.06
CA TRP A 81 -7.98 -7.38 10.43
C TRP A 81 -6.72 -7.08 11.26
N LEU A 82 -5.93 -6.08 10.87
CA LEU A 82 -4.71 -5.67 11.58
C LEU A 82 -5.05 -5.15 12.98
N ASN A 83 -6.05 -4.27 13.09
CA ASN A 83 -6.50 -3.75 14.38
C ASN A 83 -7.04 -4.86 15.29
N TYR A 84 -7.80 -5.82 14.74
CA TYR A 84 -8.28 -6.97 15.51
C TYR A 84 -7.14 -7.88 15.98
N SER A 85 -6.15 -8.12 15.13
CA SER A 85 -5.09 -9.10 15.38
C SER A 85 -3.95 -8.55 16.23
N TYR A 86 -3.57 -7.28 16.01
CA TYR A 86 -2.39 -6.64 16.59
C TYR A 86 -2.71 -5.43 17.48
N GLY A 87 -3.91 -4.87 17.42
CA GLY A 87 -4.31 -3.62 18.11
C GLY A 87 -4.51 -3.74 19.62
N TRP A 88 -3.61 -4.44 20.33
CA TRP A 88 -3.70 -4.61 21.78
C TRP A 88 -3.26 -3.36 22.56
N GLN A 89 -2.52 -2.46 21.92
CA GLN A 89 -2.14 -1.16 22.47
C GLN A 89 -2.82 -0.04 21.68
N GLU A 90 -3.23 1.04 22.35
CA GLU A 90 -3.89 2.18 21.69
C GLU A 90 -3.02 2.74 20.55
N GLU A 91 -1.70 2.78 20.75
CA GLU A 91 -0.75 3.29 19.76
C GLU A 91 -0.68 2.45 18.48
N GLN A 92 -1.03 1.16 18.54
CA GLN A 92 -1.03 0.23 17.40
C GLN A 92 -2.35 0.25 16.62
N ILE A 93 -3.37 0.94 17.11
CA ILE A 93 -4.62 1.12 16.38
C ILE A 93 -4.36 2.03 15.17
N ILE A 94 -4.58 1.49 13.98
CA ILE A 94 -4.63 2.23 12.73
C ILE A 94 -5.94 3.05 12.74
N PRO A 95 -5.88 4.38 12.57
CA PRO A 95 -7.04 5.25 12.71
C PRO A 95 -8.02 5.07 11.54
N ALA A 96 -9.32 5.28 11.78
CA ALA A 96 -10.35 5.24 10.73
C ALA A 96 -10.12 6.30 9.61
N CYS A 97 -9.38 7.37 9.90
CA CYS A 97 -8.99 8.39 8.92
C CYS A 97 -7.69 8.06 8.16
N TRP A 98 -7.22 6.80 8.17
CA TRP A 98 -5.92 6.41 7.58
C TRP A 98 -5.72 6.91 6.14
N GLN A 99 -6.78 6.91 5.32
CA GLN A 99 -6.76 7.39 3.93
C GLN A 99 -6.39 8.88 3.80
N GLN A 100 -6.68 9.68 4.83
CA GLN A 100 -6.36 11.12 4.86
C GLN A 100 -4.88 11.38 5.16
N HIS A 101 -4.15 10.35 5.61
CA HIS A 101 -2.72 10.39 5.89
C HIS A 101 -1.97 9.72 4.73
N GLN A 102 -1.69 10.47 3.65
CA GLN A 102 -1.12 9.92 2.40
C GLN A 102 0.07 8.97 2.61
N GLY A 103 1.05 9.34 3.45
CA GLY A 103 2.18 8.45 3.76
C GLY A 103 1.79 7.16 4.48
N LEU A 104 0.82 7.23 5.39
CA LEU A 104 0.27 6.06 6.08
C LEU A 104 -0.48 5.13 5.12
N ALA A 105 -1.26 5.70 4.20
CA ALA A 105 -1.98 4.93 3.19
C ALA A 105 -1.03 4.15 2.27
N CYS A 106 0.05 4.79 1.79
CA CYS A 106 1.07 4.11 0.98
C CYS A 106 1.78 3.00 1.77
N ASP A 107 2.20 3.28 3.01
CA ASP A 107 2.86 2.29 3.86
C ASP A 107 1.93 1.10 4.16
N LEU A 108 0.65 1.35 4.42
CA LEU A 108 -0.36 0.31 4.63
C LEU A 108 -0.52 -0.57 3.39
N ALA A 109 -0.59 0.02 2.20
CA ALA A 109 -0.69 -0.74 0.95
C ALA A 109 0.51 -1.67 0.78
N ALA A 110 1.73 -1.18 1.02
CA ALA A 110 2.95 -1.99 0.96
C ALA A 110 2.90 -3.18 1.94
N ILE A 111 2.42 -2.97 3.17
CA ILE A 111 2.28 -4.04 4.17
C ILE A 111 1.20 -5.05 3.77
N ALA A 112 0.08 -4.59 3.22
CA ALA A 112 -1.04 -5.42 2.81
C ALA A 112 -0.66 -6.33 1.64
N PHE A 113 -0.13 -5.77 0.55
CA PHE A 113 0.31 -6.53 -0.61
C PHE A 113 1.53 -7.39 -0.30
N GLY A 114 2.51 -6.87 0.46
CA GLY A 114 3.68 -7.66 0.87
C GLY A 114 3.34 -8.88 1.73
N ARG A 115 2.16 -8.92 2.38
CA ARG A 115 1.70 -10.13 3.09
C ARG A 115 1.38 -11.27 2.14
N LEU A 116 0.83 -10.98 0.96
CA LEU A 116 0.49 -11.99 -0.05
C LEU A 116 1.76 -12.75 -0.43
N ASP A 117 2.82 -12.01 -0.76
CA ASP A 117 4.14 -12.59 -1.08
C ASP A 117 4.79 -13.24 0.13
N ALA A 118 4.58 -12.72 1.34
CA ALA A 118 5.21 -13.28 2.53
C ALA A 118 4.67 -14.66 2.95
N TYR A 119 3.44 -14.96 2.56
CA TYR A 119 2.73 -16.20 2.91
C TYR A 119 2.48 -17.13 1.72
N ASN A 120 2.93 -16.77 0.51
CA ASN A 120 2.88 -17.61 -0.68
C ASN A 120 4.02 -18.69 -0.73
N PRO A 121 5.29 -18.38 -0.38
CA PRO A 121 6.39 -19.34 -0.43
C PRO A 121 6.25 -20.50 0.58
N PRO A 122 6.87 -21.67 0.31
CA PRO A 122 6.83 -22.83 1.20
C PRO A 122 7.70 -22.69 2.46
N THR A 123 8.49 -21.62 2.57
CA THR A 123 9.41 -21.41 3.70
C THR A 123 8.96 -20.23 4.57
N PRO A 124 9.09 -20.31 5.90
CA PRO A 124 8.56 -19.30 6.81
C PRO A 124 9.42 -18.02 6.88
N GLY A 125 10.56 -17.96 6.18
CA GLY A 125 11.49 -16.82 6.27
C GLY A 125 10.85 -15.49 5.85
N TYR A 126 10.01 -15.51 4.82
CA TYR A 126 9.31 -14.33 4.34
C TYR A 126 8.24 -13.84 5.33
N ALA A 127 7.51 -14.77 5.97
CA ALA A 127 6.56 -14.41 7.02
C ALA A 127 7.27 -13.70 8.19
N GLY A 128 8.43 -14.20 8.63
CA GLY A 128 9.24 -13.55 9.67
C GLY A 128 9.63 -12.12 9.31
N ARG A 129 10.07 -11.90 8.06
CA ARG A 129 10.40 -10.56 7.55
C ARG A 129 9.18 -9.64 7.53
N TRP A 130 8.03 -10.14 7.09
CA TRP A 130 6.79 -9.35 7.07
C TRP A 130 6.39 -8.83 8.46
N HIS A 131 6.57 -9.62 9.53
CA HIS A 131 6.31 -9.14 10.90
C HIS A 131 7.29 -8.02 11.31
N SER A 132 8.55 -8.07 10.87
CA SER A 132 9.49 -6.97 11.10
C SER A 132 9.09 -5.70 10.35
N ASP A 133 8.67 -5.84 9.09
CA ASP A 133 8.21 -4.71 8.29
C ASP A 133 6.91 -4.09 8.89
N LEU A 134 6.02 -4.92 9.45
CA LEU A 134 4.83 -4.48 10.18
C LEU A 134 5.17 -3.70 11.46
N GLU A 135 6.20 -4.11 12.21
CA GLU A 135 6.66 -3.35 13.37
C GLU A 135 7.18 -1.96 12.95
N ASP A 136 7.94 -1.92 11.86
CA ASP A 136 8.47 -0.68 11.30
C ASP A 136 7.34 0.24 10.80
N PHE A 137 6.28 -0.33 10.21
CA PHE A 137 5.05 0.38 9.87
C PHE A 137 4.43 1.05 11.10
N TYR A 138 4.21 0.30 12.20
CA TYR A 138 3.64 0.88 13.41
C TYR A 138 4.51 2.01 13.97
N ARG A 139 5.84 1.84 13.95
CA ARG A 139 6.77 2.88 14.40
C ARG A 139 6.67 4.15 13.55
N ARG A 140 6.60 4.01 12.22
CA ARG A 140 6.41 5.14 11.29
C ARG A 140 5.05 5.79 11.49
N MET A 141 3.98 5.02 11.63
CA MET A 141 2.63 5.52 11.91
C MET A 141 2.59 6.34 13.20
N ILE A 142 3.10 5.80 14.31
CA ILE A 142 3.14 6.49 15.60
C ILE A 142 3.91 7.81 15.47
N THR A 143 5.06 7.78 14.79
CA THR A 143 5.88 8.99 14.53
C THR A 143 5.13 10.01 13.67
N ALA A 144 4.45 9.57 12.61
CA ALA A 144 3.75 10.45 11.68
C ALA A 144 2.51 11.10 12.31
N LEU A 145 1.80 10.37 13.17
CA LEU A 145 0.62 10.88 13.86
C LEU A 145 0.97 11.83 15.01
N GLY A 146 2.14 11.64 15.65
CA GLY A 146 2.62 12.48 16.75
C GLY A 146 1.61 12.61 17.89
N ASP A 147 1.61 13.78 18.56
CA ASP A 147 0.73 14.05 19.72
C ASP A 147 -0.76 14.03 19.36
N ALA A 148 -1.11 14.34 18.11
CA ALA A 148 -2.48 14.32 17.59
C ALA A 148 -2.99 12.91 17.28
N GLY A 149 -2.14 11.88 17.39
CA GLY A 149 -2.51 10.51 17.06
C GLY A 149 -3.63 9.94 17.91
N ARG A 150 -3.80 10.40 19.16
CA ARG A 150 -4.95 9.98 19.99
C ARG A 150 -6.28 10.45 19.43
N ASP A 151 -6.33 11.65 18.87
CA ASP A 151 -7.55 12.20 18.28
C ASP A 151 -7.91 11.47 16.98
N CYS A 152 -6.89 11.22 16.12
CA CYS A 152 -7.07 10.46 14.88
C CYS A 152 -7.66 9.06 15.13
N ARG A 153 -7.18 8.36 16.15
CA ARG A 153 -7.65 7.00 16.51
C ARG A 153 -9.07 6.97 17.06
N ARG A 154 -9.55 8.09 17.62
CA ARG A 154 -10.94 8.27 18.04
C ARG A 154 -11.87 8.73 16.91
N GLY A 155 -11.33 8.89 15.69
CA GLY A 155 -12.04 9.46 14.55
C GLY A 155 -12.23 10.98 14.65
N ALA A 156 -11.56 11.65 15.60
CA ALA A 156 -11.58 13.10 15.74
C ALA A 156 -10.41 13.69 14.93
N HIS A 157 -10.68 14.17 13.71
CA HIS A 157 -9.62 14.65 12.84
C HIS A 157 -9.38 16.16 12.98
N THR A 158 -8.16 16.55 13.34
CA THR A 158 -7.61 17.90 13.14
C THR A 158 -6.26 17.78 12.46
N ARG A 159 -6.19 17.98 11.14
CA ARG A 159 -4.91 17.97 10.40
C ARG A 159 -4.02 19.09 10.95
N PRO A 160 -2.77 18.81 11.37
CA PRO A 160 -1.80 19.86 11.64
C PRO A 160 -1.69 20.81 10.44
N SER A 161 -1.61 22.11 10.72
CA SER A 161 -2.13 23.16 9.85
C SER A 161 -1.76 23.02 8.37
N GLU A 162 -2.79 22.80 7.55
CA GLU A 162 -2.73 22.83 6.07
C GLU A 162 -2.00 24.08 5.53
N TYR A 163 -2.03 25.16 6.33
CA TYR A 163 -1.35 26.43 6.07
C TYR A 163 0.19 26.32 5.98
N ALA A 164 0.84 25.49 6.80
CA ALA A 164 2.31 25.37 6.77
C ALA A 164 2.81 24.64 5.50
N LEU A 165 2.10 23.60 5.07
CA LEU A 165 2.43 22.86 3.84
C LEU A 165 2.15 23.70 2.59
N LYS A 166 1.03 24.44 2.56
CA LYS A 166 0.73 25.38 1.46
C LYS A 166 1.80 26.45 1.30
N ALA A 167 2.36 26.98 2.40
CA ALA A 167 3.44 27.97 2.34
C ALA A 167 4.73 27.40 1.70
N VAL A 168 5.11 26.17 2.06
CA VAL A 168 6.26 25.48 1.48
C VAL A 168 6.02 25.19 -0.01
N GLN A 169 4.85 24.64 -0.38
CA GLN A 169 4.50 24.38 -1.77
C GLN A 169 4.54 25.64 -2.63
N THR A 170 3.93 26.73 -2.13
CA THR A 170 3.96 28.04 -2.81
C THR A 170 5.39 28.54 -3.00
N THR A 171 6.24 28.38 -1.99
CA THR A 171 7.65 28.78 -2.06
C THR A 171 8.44 27.97 -3.09
N ILE A 172 8.18 26.67 -3.19
CA ILE A 172 8.83 25.78 -4.17
C ILE A 172 8.35 26.11 -5.59
N MET A 173 7.04 26.29 -5.79
CA MET A 173 6.47 26.63 -7.11
C MET A 173 6.94 28.00 -7.60
N ALA A 174 7.13 28.97 -6.70
CA ALA A 174 7.66 30.29 -7.05
C ALA A 174 9.16 30.28 -7.43
N ARG A 175 9.88 29.18 -7.22
CA ARG A 175 11.31 29.02 -7.56
C ARG A 175 11.54 28.21 -8.85
N ARG A 176 10.49 27.64 -9.44
CA ARG A 176 10.51 26.96 -10.73
C ARG A 176 10.13 27.94 -11.82
#